data_AF-A0A432U3Q2-F1
#
_entry.id   AF-A0A432U3Q2-F1
#
_cell.length_a   1.000
_cell.length_b   1.000
_cell.length_c   1.000
_cell.angle_alpha   90.00
_cell.angle_beta   90.00
_cell.angle_gamma   90.00
#
_symmetry.space_group_name_H-M   'P 1'
#
loop_
_entity.id
_entity.type
_entity.pdbx_description
1 polymer ?
#
loop_
_entity_poly.entity_id
_entity_poly.type
_entity_poly.pdbx_seq_one_letter_code
_entity_poly.pdbx_strand_id
1 'polypeptide(L)' 'MFANESGPIKEVHAFWLAGMSCDGCSIAAVGAKNPSVEQLIHQQIPGLPKIILHHPVLAVEAGHRFM' A
#
# COMPACT_ATOMS: atom_id res chain seq x y z
N MET A 1 -2.10 -7.78 19.76
CA MET A 1 -1.35 -8.66 18.84
C MET A 1 -1.67 -8.30 17.41
N PHE A 2 -1.11 -7.20 16.88
CA PHE A 2 -1.30 -6.81 15.48
C PHE A 2 -0.03 -6.13 14.98
N ALA A 3 0.28 -6.35 13.70
CA ALA A 3 1.51 -6.03 12.96
C ALA A 3 2.77 -6.74 13.47
N ASN A 4 3.51 -7.39 12.56
CA ASN A 4 4.75 -8.16 12.73
C ASN A 4 5.63 -7.87 13.99
N GLU A 5 5.19 -8.23 15.21
CA GLU A 5 5.87 -7.87 16.48
C GLU A 5 7.20 -8.60 16.64
N SER A 6 7.38 -9.76 16.00
CA SER A 6 8.56 -10.63 16.11
C SER A 6 9.45 -10.70 14.88
N GLY A 7 8.98 -10.25 13.70
CA GLY A 7 9.78 -10.32 12.48
C GLY A 7 10.81 -9.19 12.33
N PRO A 8 11.84 -9.39 11.50
CA PRO A 8 12.96 -8.46 11.35
C PRO A 8 12.57 -7.15 10.63
N ILE A 9 11.49 -7.16 9.84
CA ILE A 9 11.02 -6.00 9.07
C ILE A 9 9.70 -5.52 9.67
N LYS A 10 9.72 -4.32 10.26
CA LYS A 10 8.54 -3.74 10.92
C LYS A 10 7.67 -2.90 9.98
N GLU A 11 8.29 -2.26 9.01
CA GLU A 11 7.65 -1.32 8.08
C GLU A 11 8.20 -1.49 6.67
N VAL A 12 7.33 -1.34 5.67
CA VAL A 12 7.66 -1.42 4.24
C VAL A 12 7.03 -0.22 3.54
N HIS A 13 7.86 0.53 2.82
CA HIS A 13 7.40 1.57 1.91
C HIS A 13 7.24 0.98 0.51
N ALA A 14 6.02 0.95 0.01
CA ALA A 14 5.70 0.49 -1.34
C ALA A 14 5.52 1.71 -2.26
N PHE A 15 6.53 1.97 -3.08
CA PHE A 15 6.49 3.06 -4.07
C PHE A 15 5.89 2.56 -5.38
N TRP A 16 4.73 3.11 -5.74
CA TRP A 16 4.05 2.81 -6.98
C TRP A 16 4.37 3.89 -8.02
N LEU A 17 5.17 3.52 -9.01
CA LEU A 17 5.61 4.44 -10.05
C LEU A 17 4.76 4.24 -11.31
N ALA A 18 4.06 5.28 -11.72
CA ALA A 18 3.36 5.33 -12.99
C ALA A 18 4.20 6.12 -14.01
N GLY A 19 4.39 5.55 -15.20
CA GLY A 19 5.08 6.17 -16.34
C GLY A 19 4.15 6.29 -17.54
N MET A 20 4.45 5.58 -18.63
CA MET A 20 3.51 5.38 -19.75
C MET A 20 2.40 4.37 -19.34
N SER A 21 1.57 4.78 -18.40
CA SER A 21 0.54 3.96 -17.76
C SER A 21 -0.86 4.41 -18.18
N CYS A 22 -1.80 3.47 -18.23
CA CYS A 22 -3.24 3.74 -18.27
C CYS A 22 -3.91 3.58 -16.88
N ASP A 23 -3.11 3.27 -15.85
CA ASP A 23 -3.50 3.00 -14.46
C ASP A 23 -4.49 1.85 -14.27
N GLY A 24 -4.66 1.01 -15.29
CA GLY A 24 -5.50 -0.19 -15.22
C GLY A 24 -5.03 -1.18 -14.15
N CYS A 25 -3.72 -1.28 -13.89
CA CYS A 25 -3.18 -2.10 -12.80
C CYS A 25 -3.59 -1.57 -11.43
N SER A 26 -3.66 -0.25 -11.27
CA SER A 26 -4.10 0.39 -10.04
C SER A 26 -5.58 0.08 -9.78
N ILE A 27 -6.41 0.21 -10.81
CA ILE A 27 -7.85 -0.15 -10.77
C ILE A 27 -8.03 -1.64 -10.43
N ALA A 28 -7.26 -2.52 -11.07
CA ALA A 28 -7.31 -3.95 -10.79
C ALA A 28 -6.89 -4.27 -9.34
N ALA A 29 -5.83 -3.62 -8.84
CA ALA A 29 -5.32 -3.85 -7.49
C ALA A 29 -6.32 -3.42 -6.41
N VAL A 30 -6.95 -2.24 -6.53
CA VAL A 30 -7.99 -1.81 -5.57
C VAL A 30 -9.26 -2.66 -5.65
N GLY A 31 -9.47 -3.37 -6.76
CA GLY A 31 -10.53 -4.35 -6.89
C GLY A 31 -10.30 -5.65 -6.10
N ALA A 32 -9.09 -5.89 -5.59
CA ALA A 32 -8.75 -7.12 -4.88
C ALA A 32 -9.59 -7.32 -3.62
N LYS A 33 -9.96 -8.58 -3.35
CA LYS A 33 -10.76 -8.97 -2.17
C LYS A 33 -10.08 -9.99 -1.25
N ASN A 34 -8.96 -10.59 -1.67
CA ASN A 34 -8.29 -11.66 -0.92
C ASN A 34 -6.76 -11.59 -1.07
N PRO A 35 -6.05 -10.74 -0.31
CA PRO A 35 -6.58 -9.68 0.55
C PRO A 35 -6.98 -8.42 -0.23
N SER A 36 -7.75 -7.51 0.39
CA SER A 36 -7.98 -6.17 -0.17
C SER A 36 -6.82 -5.21 0.15
N VAL A 37 -6.72 -4.12 -0.62
CA VAL A 37 -5.71 -3.08 -0.40
C VAL A 37 -5.93 -2.37 0.94
N GLU A 38 -7.19 -2.16 1.32
CA GLU A 38 -7.58 -1.56 2.60
C GLU A 38 -7.12 -2.42 3.78
N GLN A 39 -7.27 -3.75 3.69
CA GLN A 39 -6.81 -4.67 4.73
C GLN A 39 -5.28 -4.61 4.91
N LEU A 40 -4.54 -4.39 3.83
CA LEU A 40 -3.09 -4.23 3.86
C LEU A 40 -2.68 -2.92 4.54
N ILE A 41 -3.21 -1.77 4.10
CA ILE A 41 -2.81 -0.45 4.63
C ILE A 41 -3.34 -0.19 6.04
N HIS A 42 -4.47 -0.80 6.43
CA HIS A 42 -5.01 -0.73 7.79
C HIS A 42 -4.45 -1.81 8.72
N GLN A 43 -3.46 -2.58 8.29
CA GLN A 43 -2.77 -3.59 9.12
C GLN A 43 -3.73 -4.64 9.72
N GLN A 44 -4.78 -5.01 8.97
CA GLN A 44 -5.79 -5.96 9.43
C GLN A 44 -5.34 -7.43 9.26
N ILE A 45 -4.23 -7.65 8.56
CA ILE A 45 -3.68 -8.99 8.29
C ILE A 45 -2.57 -9.29 9.31
N PRO A 46 -2.75 -10.32 10.15
CA PRO A 46 -1.76 -10.72 11.13
C PRO A 46 -0.43 -11.14 10.47
N GLY A 47 0.69 -10.82 11.11
CA GLY A 47 2.02 -11.22 10.67
C GLY A 47 2.65 -10.38 9.56
N LEU A 48 1.91 -9.44 8.96
CA LEU A 48 2.48 -8.51 7.98
C LEU A 48 3.16 -7.30 8.65
N PRO A 49 4.22 -6.74 8.04
CA PRO A 49 4.75 -5.44 8.43
C PRO A 49 3.72 -4.34 8.17
N LYS A 50 3.93 -3.17 8.78
CA LYS A 50 3.21 -1.95 8.41
C LYS A 50 3.53 -1.60 6.95
N ILE A 51 2.50 -1.39 6.14
CA ILE A 51 2.67 -1.03 4.72
C ILE A 51 2.32 0.45 4.55
N ILE A 52 3.30 1.24 4.11
CA ILE A 52 3.10 2.62 3.68
C ILE A 52 3.04 2.62 2.15
N LEU A 53 1.83 2.80 1.61
CA LEU A 53 1.60 2.79 0.18
C LEU A 53 1.75 4.21 -0.39
N HIS A 54 2.79 4.43 -1.18
CA HIS A 54 3.01 5.65 -1.95
C HIS A 54 2.46 5.44 -3.36
N HIS A 55 1.16 5.69 -3.52
CA HIS A 55 0.46 5.46 -4.77
C HIS A 55 -0.15 6.76 -5.31
N PRO A 56 0.22 7.22 -6.51
CA PRO A 56 -0.14 8.56 -6.99
C PRO A 56 -1.64 8.79 -7.13
N VAL A 57 -2.43 7.73 -7.35
CA VAL A 57 -3.91 7.81 -7.42
C VAL A 57 -4.60 7.69 -6.04
N LEU A 58 -3.97 7.07 -5.05
CA LEU A 58 -4.61 6.76 -3.75
C LEU A 58 -4.09 7.62 -2.60
N ALA A 59 -2.96 8.30 -2.79
CA ALA A 59 -2.43 9.22 -1.80
C ALA A 59 -3.38 10.40 -1.58
N VAL A 60 -3.52 10.81 -0.31
CA VAL A 60 -4.29 12.01 0.05
C VAL A 60 -3.52 13.28 -0.33
N GLU A 61 -2.19 13.22 -0.22
CA GLU A 61 -1.28 14.32 -0.54
C GLU A 61 -1.01 14.38 -2.05
N ALA A 62 -0.73 15.58 -2.57
CA ALA A 62 -0.43 15.82 -3.99
C ALA A 62 0.75 16.78 -4.19
N GLY A 63 1.34 16.77 -5.39
CA GLY A 63 2.45 17.65 -5.76
C GLY A 63 3.68 17.42 -4.87
N HIS A 64 4.28 18.51 -4.37
CA HIS A 64 5.48 18.43 -3.53
C HIS A 64 5.25 17.73 -2.18
N ARG A 65 4.01 17.66 -1.68
CA ARG A 65 3.73 16.93 -0.42
C ARG A 65 3.63 15.42 -0.62
N PHE A 66 3.48 14.97 -1.87
CA PHE A 66 3.50 13.56 -2.24
C PHE A 66 4.91 13.06 -2.61
N MET A 67 5.73 13.92 -3.23
CA MET A 67 7.11 13.59 -3.63
C MET A 67 8.12 13.90 -2.53
#